data_AF-A0A482KI97-F1
#
_entry.id   AF-A0A482KI97-F1
#
_cell.length_a   1.000
_cell.length_b   1.000
_cell.length_c   1.000
_cell.angle_alpha   90.00
_cell.angle_beta   90.00
_cell.angle_gamma   90.00
#
_symmetry.space_group_name_H-M   'P 1'
#
loop_
_entity.id
_entity.type
_entity.pdbx_description
1 polymer ?
#
loop_
_entity_poly.entity_id
_entity_poly.type
_entity_poly.pdbx_seq_one_letter_code
_entity_poly.pdbx_strand_id
1 'polypeptide(L)'
;QKVVEIAPSVSLSDDLRHRICDAAVKLTKNVNYLNAGTVEFLVKGDEFYFIEVNPRVQVEHTITEMITGVDIVQSQILIADGHALHSKIVGVP
;
A
#
# COMPACT_ATOMS: atom_id res chain seq x y z
N GLN A 1 18.40 -8.00 -0.45
CA GLN A 1 17.62 -8.52 0.70
C GLN A 1 17.25 -7.34 1.58
N LYS A 2 15.97 -7.17 1.92
CA LYS A 2 15.53 -6.13 2.88
C LYS A 2 15.92 -6.56 4.30
N VAL A 3 16.30 -5.61 5.15
CA VAL A 3 16.88 -5.87 6.48
C VAL A 3 16.15 -5.10 7.56
N VAL A 4 15.84 -3.83 7.30
CA VAL A 4 15.04 -2.98 8.17
C VAL A 4 14.14 -2.13 7.29
N GLU A 5 12.86 -2.09 7.65
CA GLU A 5 11.83 -1.32 6.98
C GLU A 5 11.24 -0.29 7.96
N ILE A 6 10.84 0.87 7.41
CA ILE A 6 10.23 1.96 8.18
C ILE A 6 8.98 2.48 7.46
N ALA A 7 8.02 2.96 8.23
CA ALA A 7 6.83 3.63 7.72
C ALA A 7 6.43 4.78 8.66
N PRO A 8 6.02 5.96 8.13
CA PRO A 8 6.14 6.37 6.73
C PRO A 8 7.60 6.65 6.33
N SER A 9 7.84 6.95 5.06
CA SER A 9 9.17 7.40 4.62
C SER A 9 9.46 8.83 5.13
N VAL A 10 10.21 8.94 6.23
CA VAL A 10 10.48 10.22 6.91
C VAL A 10 11.46 11.13 6.17
N SER A 11 12.19 10.61 5.18
CA SER A 11 13.17 11.36 4.40
C SER A 11 12.60 12.02 3.15
N LEU A 12 11.36 11.69 2.76
CA LEU A 12 10.69 12.25 1.59
C LEU A 12 9.74 13.36 2.00
N SER A 13 9.66 14.41 1.17
CA SER A 13 8.64 15.44 1.34
C SER A 13 7.23 14.85 1.21
N ASP A 14 6.26 15.47 1.87
CA ASP A 14 4.86 15.04 1.83
C ASP A 14 4.31 15.04 0.39
N ASP A 15 4.67 16.04 -0.42
CA ASP A 15 4.30 16.13 -1.83
C ASP A 15 4.79 14.93 -2.64
N LEU A 16 6.09 14.58 -2.50
CA LEU A 16 6.67 13.45 -3.21
C LEU A 16 6.04 12.13 -2.76
N ARG A 17 5.77 11.95 -1.47
CA ARG A 17 5.06 10.76 -0.95
C ARG A 17 3.67 10.64 -1.56
N HIS A 18 2.89 11.72 -1.59
CA HIS A 18 1.56 11.71 -2.19
C HIS A 18 1.60 11.39 -3.68
N ARG A 19 2.54 11.97 -4.44
CA ARG A 19 2.71 11.66 -5.87
C ARG A 19 3.03 10.18 -6.12
N ILE A 20 3.84 9.55 -5.26
CA ILE A 20 4.15 8.12 -5.32
C ILE A 20 2.90 7.28 -5.00
N CYS A 21 2.17 7.61 -3.93
CA CYS A 21 0.92 6.94 -3.56
C CYS A 21 -0.14 7.05 -4.67
N ASP A 22 -0.30 8.23 -5.26
CA ASP A 22 -1.25 8.47 -6.36
C ASP A 22 -0.88 7.66 -7.61
N ALA A 23 0.41 7.54 -7.92
CA ALA A 23 0.87 6.70 -9.03
C ALA A 23 0.56 5.21 -8.79
N ALA A 24 0.76 4.72 -7.56
CA ALA A 24 0.38 3.35 -7.18
C ALA A 24 -1.13 3.13 -7.34
N VAL A 25 -1.95 4.05 -6.84
CA VAL A 25 -3.42 4.00 -6.96
C VAL A 25 -3.87 4.06 -8.43
N LYS A 26 -3.24 4.90 -9.26
CA LYS A 26 -3.55 5.00 -10.68
C LYS A 26 -3.28 3.67 -11.40
N LEU A 27 -2.15 3.03 -11.09
CA LEU A 27 -1.80 1.73 -11.66
C LEU A 27 -2.83 0.66 -11.28
N THR A 28 -3.15 0.53 -9.99
CA THR A 28 -4.07 -0.50 -9.48
C THR A 28 -5.50 -0.29 -9.95
N LYS A 29 -5.97 0.97 -10.06
CA LYS A 29 -7.28 1.29 -10.64
C LYS A 29 -7.39 0.89 -12.11
N ASN A 30 -6.35 1.11 -12.92
CA ASN A 30 -6.36 0.77 -14.34
C ASN A 30 -6.52 -0.73 -14.62
N VAL A 31 -6.13 -1.58 -13.67
CA VAL A 31 -6.20 -3.05 -13.81
C VAL A 31 -7.29 -3.68 -12.95
N ASN A 32 -8.15 -2.88 -12.30
CA ASN A 32 -9.14 -3.34 -11.33
C ASN A 32 -8.54 -4.29 -10.28
N TYR A 33 -7.39 -3.90 -9.72
CA TYR A 33 -6.66 -4.71 -8.74
C TYR A 33 -7.55 -5.04 -7.54
N LEU A 34 -7.52 -6.29 -7.10
CA LEU A 34 -8.33 -6.80 -5.99
C LEU A 34 -7.42 -7.33 -4.87
N ASN A 35 -7.88 -7.17 -3.63
CA ASN A 35 -7.17 -7.59 -2.41
C ASN A 35 -5.90 -6.75 -2.14
N ALA A 36 -5.05 -7.18 -1.21
CA ALA A 36 -3.83 -6.45 -0.87
C ALA A 36 -2.72 -6.66 -1.92
N GLY A 37 -1.89 -5.63 -2.10
CA GLY A 37 -0.70 -5.68 -2.93
C GLY A 37 0.18 -4.46 -2.70
N THR A 38 1.45 -4.59 -3.05
CA THR A 38 2.43 -3.50 -2.94
C THR A 38 2.93 -3.11 -4.32
N VAL A 39 2.96 -1.80 -4.59
CA VAL A 39 3.64 -1.23 -5.77
C VAL A 39 4.97 -0.66 -5.30
N GLU A 40 6.07 -1.19 -5.83
CA GLU A 40 7.41 -0.75 -5.46
C GLU A 40 7.97 0.27 -6.47
N PHE A 41 8.67 1.27 -5.93
CA PHE A 41 9.30 2.34 -6.70
C PHE A 41 10.74 2.56 -6.23
N LEU A 42 11.61 2.99 -7.15
CA LEU A 42 12.89 3.60 -6.84
C LEU A 42 12.75 5.12 -6.88
N VAL A 43 13.41 5.83 -5.97
CA VAL A 43 13.39 7.30 -5.88
C VAL A 43 14.81 7.84 -6.08
N LYS A 44 14.94 8.90 -6.88
CA LYS A 44 16.19 9.65 -7.09
C LYS A 44 15.89 11.14 -7.17
N GLY A 45 16.28 11.90 -6.15
CA GLY A 45 15.85 13.30 -6.03
C GLY A 45 14.33 13.38 -5.89
N ASP A 46 13.69 14.22 -6.70
CA ASP A 46 12.22 14.40 -6.72
C ASP A 46 11.50 13.55 -7.79
N GLU A 47 12.21 12.58 -8.38
CA GLU A 47 11.71 11.65 -9.37
C GLU A 47 11.59 10.23 -8.80
N PHE A 48 10.60 9.49 -9.29
CA PHE A 48 10.37 8.09 -8.91
C PHE A 48 10.07 7.24 -10.14
N TYR A 49 10.43 5.96 -10.04
CA TYR A 49 10.42 5.00 -11.14
C TYR A 49 9.79 3.70 -10.67
N PHE A 50 8.75 3.23 -11.36
CA PHE A 50 8.12 1.94 -11.07
C PHE A 50 9.11 0.79 -11.29
N ILE A 51 9.10 -0.20 -10.40
CA ILE A 51 9.90 -1.42 -10.55
C ILE A 51 9.06 -2.69 -10.61
N GLU A 52 8.12 -2.88 -9.68
CA GLU A 52 7.33 -4.11 -9.59
C GLU A 52 6.03 -3.92 -8.82
N VAL A 53 5.14 -4.90 -8.99
CA VAL A 53 3.98 -5.12 -8.12
C VAL A 53 4.18 -6.46 -7.41
N ASN A 54 4.02 -6.48 -6.10
CA ASN A 54 3.90 -7.70 -5.31
C ASN A 54 2.42 -7.98 -5.09
N PRO A 55 1.79 -8.94 -5.80
CA PRO A 55 0.35 -9.13 -5.74
C PRO A 55 -0.09 -9.98 -4.53
N ARG A 56 0.45 -9.66 -3.35
CA ARG A 56 0.27 -10.36 -2.08
C ARG A 56 0.67 -9.44 -0.92
N VAL A 57 0.28 -9.83 0.29
CA VAL A 57 0.82 -9.23 1.51
C VAL A 57 2.34 -9.44 1.61
N GLN A 58 3.02 -8.50 2.23
CA GLN A 58 4.46 -8.54 2.48
C GLN A 58 4.75 -8.70 3.97
N VAL A 59 5.98 -9.11 4.32
CA VAL A 59 6.38 -9.33 5.72
C VAL A 59 6.28 -8.02 6.51
N GLU A 60 6.63 -6.91 5.86
CA GLU A 60 6.62 -5.55 6.40
C GLU A 60 5.23 -4.87 6.43
N HIS A 61 4.12 -5.59 6.24
CA HIS A 61 2.78 -4.97 6.36
C HIS A 61 2.52 -4.41 7.77
N THR A 62 3.09 -5.02 8.81
CA THR A 62 2.90 -4.68 10.23
C THR A 62 3.20 -3.22 10.56
N ILE A 63 4.24 -2.62 9.96
CA ILE A 63 4.57 -1.20 10.18
C ILE A 63 3.53 -0.26 9.56
N THR A 64 2.84 -0.67 8.49
CA THR A 64 1.73 0.09 7.90
C THR A 64 0.49 -0.01 8.78
N GLU A 65 0.17 -1.19 9.31
CA GLU A 65 -0.94 -1.39 10.24
C GLU A 65 -0.79 -0.51 11.48
N MET A 66 0.42 -0.48 12.07
CA MET A 66 0.69 0.30 13.27
C MET A 66 0.46 1.81 13.10
N ILE A 67 0.77 2.38 11.92
CA ILE A 67 0.63 3.83 11.70
C ILE A 67 -0.75 4.22 11.15
N THR A 68 -1.50 3.28 10.56
CA THR A 68 -2.82 3.55 9.97
C THR A 68 -3.98 3.09 10.86
N GLY A 69 -3.74 2.14 11.76
CA GLY A 69 -4.79 1.46 12.53
C GLY A 69 -5.63 0.47 11.72
N VAL A 70 -5.24 0.17 10.47
CA VAL A 70 -5.94 -0.78 9.59
C VAL A 70 -5.29 -2.15 9.70
N ASP A 71 -6.08 -3.18 10.04
CA ASP A 71 -5.65 -4.58 9.97
C ASP A 71 -5.75 -5.06 8.51
N ILE A 72 -4.58 -5.21 7.87
CA ILE A 72 -4.47 -5.55 6.46
C ILE A 72 -4.91 -7.00 6.25
N VAL A 73 -4.48 -7.94 7.09
CA VAL A 73 -4.78 -9.37 6.91
C VAL A 73 -6.27 -9.66 7.09
N GLN A 74 -6.90 -9.06 8.10
CA GLN A 74 -8.36 -9.12 8.28
C GLN A 74 -9.09 -8.52 7.08
N SER A 75 -8.65 -7.35 6.61
CA SER A 75 -9.23 -6.71 5.42
C SER A 75 -9.14 -7.62 4.19
N GLN A 76 -8.01 -8.32 3.98
CA GLN A 76 -7.87 -9.27 2.88
C GLN A 76 -8.91 -10.41 2.93
N ILE A 77 -9.14 -10.98 4.11
CA ILE A 77 -10.11 -12.07 4.30
C ILE A 77 -11.52 -11.57 4.01
N LEU A 78 -11.90 -10.42 4.56
CA LEU A 78 -13.24 -9.85 4.38
C LEU A 78 -13.50 -9.42 2.93
N ILE A 79 -12.49 -8.87 2.24
CA ILE A 79 -12.58 -8.54 0.81
C ILE A 79 -12.73 -9.83 -0.02
N ALA A 80 -12.02 -10.91 0.33
CA ALA A 80 -12.18 -12.20 -0.34
C ALA A 80 -13.56 -12.83 -0.11
N ASP A 81 -14.21 -12.52 1.01
CA ASP A 81 -15.61 -12.87 1.31
C ASP A 81 -16.64 -11.95 0.60
N GLY A 82 -16.17 -11.01 -0.21
CA GLY A 82 -17.01 -10.14 -1.04
C GLY A 82 -17.46 -8.85 -0.37
N HIS A 83 -16.94 -8.52 0.82
CA HIS A 83 -17.24 -7.24 1.46
C HIS A 83 -16.53 -6.06 0.78
N ALA A 84 -17.25 -4.94 0.65
CA ALA A 84 -16.68 -3.70 0.14
C ALA A 84 -15.71 -3.06 1.16
N LEU A 85 -14.66 -2.40 0.67
CA LEU A 85 -13.61 -1.78 1.49
C LEU A 85 -14.16 -0.83 2.57
N HIS A 86 -15.10 0.03 2.20
CA HIS A 86 -15.72 1.01 3.12
C HIS A 86 -16.99 0.48 3.80
N SER A 87 -17.25 -0.83 3.74
CA SER A 87 -18.35 -1.41 4.49
C SER A 87 -18.10 -1.30 5.98
N LYS A 88 -19.17 -1.29 6.79
CA LYS A 88 -19.05 -1.28 8.27
C LYS A 88 -18.27 -2.48 8.83
N ILE A 89 -18.20 -3.57 8.08
CA ILE A 89 -17.54 -4.82 8.49
C ILE A 89 -16.03 -4.70 8.25
N VAL A 90 -15.61 -4.18 7.09
CA VAL A 90 -14.19 -4.01 6.76
C VAL A 90 -13.59 -2.80 7.47
N GLY A 91 -14.35 -1.71 7.59
CA GLY A 91 -13.98 -0.58 8.44
C GLY A 91 -12.79 0.24 7.96
N VAL A 92 -12.37 0.10 6.70
CA VAL A 92 -11.32 0.96 6.12
C VAL A 92 -11.95 2.31 5.70
N PRO A 93 -11.41 3.44 6.19
CA PRO A 93 -11.97 4.78 5.94
C PRO A 93 -11.90 5.22 4.48
#